data_AF-A0A7W7VFD2-F1
#
_entry.id   AF-A0A7W7VFD2-F1
#
_cell.length_a   1.000
_cell.length_b   1.000
_cell.length_c   1.000
_cell.angle_alpha   90.00
_cell.angle_beta   90.00
_cell.angle_gamma   90.00
#
_symmetry.space_group_name_H-M   'P 1'
#
loop_
_entity.id
_entity.type
_entity.pdbx_description
1 polymer ?
#
loop_
_entity_poly.entity_id
_entity_poly.type
_entity_poly.pdbx_seq_one_letter_code
_entity_poly.pdbx_strand_id
1 'polypeptide(L)'
;MSMAWERTRRRYELTHAVLAEVTRTGRPDIPAGLLGEIDTLYGDLDTFLSDLRRRWYLMFDARLDALLEHSPPDMARAVAGLRRDLDREQPAFRLLFDAHPARTAVDDHHRTTLRAATGVDQPVAHARTRRVS
;
A
#
# COMPACT_ATOMS: atom_id res chain seq x y z
N MET A 1 0.49 21.21 -22.77
CA MET A 1 0.62 20.14 -21.75
C MET A 1 -0.74 20.01 -21.06
N SER A 2 -1.39 18.85 -21.08
CA SER A 2 -2.74 18.71 -20.51
C SER A 2 -2.71 18.88 -18.98
N MET A 3 -3.72 19.57 -18.42
CA MET A 3 -3.93 19.69 -16.98
C MET A 3 -3.99 18.34 -16.26
N ALA A 4 -4.47 17.29 -16.95
CA ALA A 4 -4.52 15.94 -16.41
C ALA A 4 -3.12 15.33 -16.20
N TRP A 5 -2.20 15.56 -17.15
CA TRP A 5 -0.82 15.07 -17.04
C TRP A 5 -0.07 15.73 -15.89
N GLU A 6 -0.21 17.05 -15.77
CA GLU A 6 0.44 17.81 -14.69
C GLU A 6 -0.05 17.36 -13.31
N ARG A 7 -1.36 17.09 -13.17
CA ARG A 7 -1.93 16.55 -11.93
C ARG A 7 -1.35 15.17 -11.59
N THR A 8 -1.22 14.27 -12.57
CA THR A 8 -0.62 12.95 -12.36
C THR A 8 0.84 13.06 -11.93
N ARG A 9 1.62 13.93 -12.58
CA ARG A 9 3.02 14.18 -12.25
C ARG A 9 3.17 14.66 -10.80
N ARG A 10 2.39 15.68 -10.40
CA ARG A 10 2.43 16.20 -9.01
C ARG A 10 2.02 15.16 -7.98
N ARG A 11 0.98 14.36 -8.27
CA ARG A 11 0.58 13.24 -7.40
C ARG A 11 1.70 12.23 -7.22
N TYR A 12 2.47 11.96 -8.28
CA TYR A 12 3.64 11.08 -8.20
C TYR A 12 4.75 11.69 -7.33
N GLU A 13 5.10 12.96 -7.57
CA GLU A 13 6.11 13.69 -6.80
C GLU A 13 5.76 13.75 -5.31
N LEU A 14 4.51 14.07 -4.96
CA LEU A 14 4.05 14.12 -3.57
C LEU A 14 4.15 12.76 -2.87
N THR A 15 3.71 11.68 -3.54
CA THR A 15 3.86 10.31 -3.02
C THR A 15 5.32 9.99 -2.73
N HIS A 16 6.23 10.31 -3.66
CA HIS A 16 7.65 10.09 -3.47
C HIS A 16 8.23 10.93 -2.32
N ALA A 17 7.83 12.19 -2.18
CA ALA A 17 8.27 13.06 -1.10
C ALA A 17 7.87 12.50 0.28
N VAL A 18 6.61 12.07 0.43
CA VAL A 18 6.13 11.44 1.67
C VAL A 18 6.90 10.16 1.99
N LEU A 19 7.03 9.24 1.03
CA LEU A 19 7.73 7.97 1.26
C LEU A 19 9.22 8.18 1.55
N ALA A 20 9.87 9.13 0.89
CA ALA A 20 11.26 9.49 1.14
C ALA A 20 11.44 10.05 2.56
N GLU A 21 10.51 10.87 3.03
CA GLU A 21 10.58 11.46 4.36
C GLU A 21 10.33 10.42 5.47
N VAL A 22 9.38 9.51 5.28
CA VAL A 22 9.17 8.36 6.18
C VAL A 22 10.41 7.47 6.21
N THR A 23 11.03 7.23 5.05
CA THR A 23 12.28 6.46 4.97
C THR A 23 13.42 7.15 5.73
N ARG A 24 13.58 8.46 5.52
CA ARG A 24 14.65 9.26 6.12
C ARG A 24 14.53 9.35 7.64
N THR A 25 13.31 9.48 8.16
CA THR A 25 13.06 9.71 9.59
C THR A 25 12.72 8.43 10.37
N GLY A 26 12.29 7.38 9.67
CA GLY A 26 11.69 6.19 10.28
C GLY A 26 10.34 6.46 10.97
N ARG A 27 9.81 7.67 10.86
CA ARG A 27 8.55 8.08 11.49
C ARG A 27 7.42 7.96 10.48
N PRO A 28 6.27 7.38 10.87
CA PRO A 28 5.14 7.21 9.96
C PRO A 28 4.26 8.48 9.85
N ASP A 29 4.77 9.64 10.28
CA ASP A 29 4.00 10.88 10.27
C ASP A 29 3.98 11.47 8.86
N ILE A 30 2.80 11.86 8.38
CA ILE A 30 2.69 12.67 7.17
C ILE A 30 3.25 14.08 7.49
N PRO A 31 4.26 14.57 6.74
CA PRO A 31 4.86 15.86 7.04
C PRO A 31 3.83 16.99 6.97
N ALA A 32 3.76 17.82 8.01
CA ALA A 32 2.76 18.88 8.11
C ALA A 32 2.80 19.83 6.90
N GLY A 33 3.98 20.11 6.36
CA GLY A 33 4.17 20.94 5.17
C GLY A 33 3.58 20.35 3.87
N LEU A 34 3.27 19.05 3.85
CA LEU A 34 2.71 18.36 2.69
C LEU A 34 1.17 18.18 2.77
N LEU A 35 0.56 18.43 3.94
CA LEU A 35 -0.88 18.20 4.14
C LEU A 35 -1.75 19.08 3.22
N GLY A 36 -1.37 20.35 3.01
CA GLY A 36 -2.12 21.24 2.12
C GLY A 36 -2.05 20.82 0.65
N GLU A 37 -0.93 20.23 0.22
CA GLU A 37 -0.79 19.70 -1.14
C GLU A 37 -1.55 18.38 -1.32
N ILE A 38 -1.59 17.54 -0.27
CA ILE A 38 -2.43 16.34 -0.22
C ILE A 38 -3.90 16.73 -0.40
N ASP A 39 -4.39 17.69 0.39
CA ASP A 39 -5.76 18.19 0.30
C ASP A 39 -6.07 18.73 -1.12
N THR A 40 -5.17 19.54 -1.68
CA THR A 40 -5.34 20.11 -3.03
C THR A 40 -5.41 19.03 -4.12
N LEU A 41 -4.54 18.02 -4.06
CA LEU A 41 -4.39 17.03 -5.13
C LEU A 41 -5.33 15.84 -4.99
N TYR A 42 -5.63 15.41 -3.76
CA TYR A 42 -6.40 14.22 -3.44
C TYR A 42 -7.76 14.52 -2.82
N GLY A 43 -7.97 15.72 -2.27
CA GLY A 43 -9.21 16.15 -1.61
C GLY A 43 -9.22 15.86 -0.11
N ASP A 44 -8.54 14.81 0.33
CA ASP A 44 -8.35 14.46 1.73
C ASP A 44 -7.19 13.46 1.90
N LEU A 45 -6.84 13.21 3.17
CA LEU A 45 -5.78 12.26 3.53
C LEU A 45 -6.17 10.80 3.23
N ASP A 46 -7.44 10.44 3.40
CA ASP A 46 -7.91 9.06 3.22
C ASP A 46 -7.81 8.61 1.74
N THR A 47 -8.08 9.53 0.81
CA THR A 47 -7.93 9.35 -0.62
C THR A 47 -6.45 9.21 -1.00
N PHE A 48 -5.57 10.00 -0.38
CA PHE A 48 -4.12 9.83 -0.55
C PHE A 48 -3.63 8.48 -0.04
N LEU A 49 -4.03 8.06 1.16
CA LEU A 49 -3.66 6.75 1.73
C LEU A 49 -4.22 5.60 0.89
N SER A 50 -5.41 5.75 0.30
CA SER A 50 -6.00 4.79 -0.64
C SER A 50 -5.19 4.67 -1.93
N ASP A 51 -4.64 5.77 -2.45
CA ASP A 51 -3.72 5.74 -3.60
C ASP A 51 -2.40 5.04 -3.25
N LEU A 52 -1.84 5.29 -2.06
CA LEU A 52 -0.66 4.58 -1.58
C LEU A 52 -0.90 3.07 -1.47
N ARG A 53 -2.05 2.65 -0.92
CA ARG A 53 -2.46 1.23 -0.87
C ARG A 53 -2.53 0.64 -2.27
N ARG A 54 -3.18 1.33 -3.22
CA ARG A 54 -3.27 0.89 -4.61
C ARG A 54 -1.90 0.67 -5.23
N ARG A 55 -0.96 1.61 -5.04
CA ARG A 55 0.41 1.48 -5.56
C ARG A 55 1.15 0.30 -4.95
N TRP A 56 1.02 0.09 -3.65
CA TRP A 56 1.60 -1.07 -2.99
C TRP A 56 1.01 -2.39 -3.53
N TYR A 57 -0.31 -2.45 -3.71
CA TYR A 57 -0.97 -3.62 -4.30
C TYR A 57 -0.55 -3.87 -5.75
N LEU A 58 -0.33 -2.83 -6.56
CA LEU A 58 0.23 -3.01 -7.91
C LEU A 58 1.62 -3.66 -7.88
N MET A 59 2.47 -3.29 -6.92
CA MET A 59 3.78 -3.92 -6.74
C MET A 59 3.67 -5.36 -6.25
N PHE A 60 2.66 -5.64 -5.41
CA PHE A 60 2.36 -6.98 -4.94
C PHE A 60 1.87 -7.86 -6.09
N ASP A 61 0.90 -7.39 -6.87
CA ASP A 61 0.27 -8.13 -7.97
C ASP A 61 1.30 -8.45 -9.06
N ALA A 62 2.20 -7.51 -9.39
CA ALA A 62 3.29 -7.77 -10.33
C ALA A 62 4.23 -8.92 -9.89
N ARG A 63 4.42 -9.12 -8.57
CA ARG A 63 5.17 -10.26 -8.04
C ARG A 63 4.30 -11.51 -7.94
N LEU A 64 3.00 -11.35 -7.71
CA LEU A 64 2.03 -12.45 -7.65
C LEU A 64 1.91 -13.13 -9.00
N ASP A 65 1.91 -12.37 -10.10
CA ASP A 65 1.87 -12.93 -11.47
C ASP A 65 3.00 -13.94 -11.67
N ALA A 66 4.24 -13.57 -11.29
CA ALA A 66 5.37 -14.49 -11.32
C ALA A 66 5.16 -15.70 -10.39
N LEU A 67 4.55 -15.54 -9.23
CA LEU A 67 4.25 -16.66 -8.33
C LEU A 67 3.24 -17.65 -8.92
N LEU A 68 2.23 -17.13 -9.61
CA LEU A 68 1.18 -17.93 -10.24
C LEU A 68 1.71 -18.78 -11.39
N GLU A 69 2.65 -18.23 -12.18
CA GLU A 69 3.33 -18.98 -13.25
C GLU A 69 4.04 -20.24 -12.74
N HIS A 70 4.61 -20.18 -11.53
CA HIS A 70 5.34 -21.31 -10.93
C HIS A 70 4.43 -22.25 -10.11
N SER A 71 3.23 -21.79 -9.74
CA SER A 71 2.20 -22.55 -9.02
C SER A 71 2.76 -23.39 -7.85
N PRO A 72 3.26 -22.73 -6.78
CA PRO A 72 3.85 -23.43 -5.64
C PRO A 72 2.85 -24.38 -4.96
N PRO A 73 3.34 -25.49 -4.38
CA PRO A 73 2.48 -26.47 -3.71
C PRO A 73 1.75 -25.91 -2.47
N ASP A 74 2.32 -24.87 -1.84
CA ASP A 74 1.70 -24.15 -0.73
C ASP A 74 1.53 -22.67 -1.11
N MET A 75 0.44 -22.38 -1.83
CA MET A 75 0.11 -21.03 -2.29
C MET A 75 -0.07 -20.06 -1.12
N ALA A 76 -0.70 -20.48 -0.02
CA ALA A 76 -0.94 -19.63 1.13
C ALA A 76 0.37 -19.16 1.78
N ARG A 77 1.32 -20.08 2.00
CA ARG A 77 2.64 -19.74 2.52
C ARG A 77 3.42 -18.85 1.58
N ALA A 78 3.33 -19.12 0.27
CA ALA A 78 4.07 -18.36 -0.73
C ALA A 78 3.56 -16.92 -0.85
N VAL A 79 2.23 -16.71 -0.90
CA VAL A 79 1.60 -15.38 -0.87
C VAL A 79 1.98 -14.62 0.41
N ALA A 80 1.98 -15.28 1.57
CA ALA A 80 2.43 -14.67 2.83
C ALA A 80 3.93 -14.31 2.81
N GLY A 81 4.76 -15.13 2.17
CA GLY A 81 6.18 -14.85 1.94
C GLY A 81 6.36 -13.58 1.11
N LEU A 82 5.69 -13.52 -0.04
CA LEU A 82 5.72 -12.40 -0.97
C LEU A 82 5.33 -11.07 -0.31
N ARG A 83 4.26 -11.07 0.50
CA ARG A 83 3.89 -9.88 1.30
C ARG A 83 5.03 -9.46 2.23
N ARG A 84 5.60 -10.39 2.99
CA ARG A 84 6.71 -10.10 3.93
C ARG A 84 7.97 -9.62 3.22
N ASP A 85 8.26 -10.13 2.03
CA ASP A 85 9.39 -9.68 1.22
C ASP A 85 9.15 -8.25 0.76
N LEU A 86 7.98 -7.95 0.21
CA LEU A 86 7.62 -6.61 -0.23
C LEU A 86 7.61 -5.60 0.93
N ASP A 87 7.10 -5.97 2.09
CA ASP A 87 7.10 -5.16 3.31
C ASP A 87 8.53 -4.86 3.82
N ARG A 88 9.49 -5.78 3.59
CA ARG A 88 10.91 -5.57 3.90
C ARG A 88 11.60 -4.66 2.88
N GLU A 89 11.27 -4.81 1.60
CA GLU A 89 11.80 -3.99 0.51
C GLU A 89 11.25 -2.55 0.53
N GLN A 90 10.03 -2.37 1.05
CA GLN A 90 9.29 -1.11 1.03
C GLN A 90 8.86 -0.69 2.45
N PRO A 91 9.80 -0.46 3.37
CA PRO A 91 9.50 -0.25 4.79
C PRO A 91 8.66 1.02 5.05
N ALA A 92 8.77 2.04 4.21
CA ALA A 92 7.98 3.27 4.35
C ALA A 92 6.48 3.05 4.17
N PHE A 93 6.08 2.22 3.19
CA PHE A 93 4.68 1.84 3.01
C PHE A 93 4.16 1.10 4.22
N ARG A 94 4.91 0.11 4.72
CA ARG A 94 4.54 -0.64 5.92
C ARG A 94 4.36 0.28 7.12
N LEU A 95 5.31 1.18 7.37
CA LEU A 95 5.24 2.13 8.48
C LEU A 95 3.99 3.02 8.41
N LEU A 96 3.69 3.55 7.22
CA LEU A 96 2.49 4.36 7.00
C LEU A 96 1.21 3.56 7.23
N PHE A 97 1.10 2.34 6.69
CA PHE A 97 -0.10 1.53 6.85
C PHE A 97 -0.28 1.04 8.29
N ASP A 98 0.80 0.78 9.02
CA ASP A 98 0.76 0.43 10.44
C ASP A 98 0.27 1.60 11.31
N ALA A 99 0.60 2.84 10.95
CA ALA A 99 0.13 4.06 11.63
C ALA A 99 -1.28 4.48 11.21
N HIS A 100 -1.70 4.12 9.99
CA HIS A 100 -3.01 4.41 9.42
C HIS A 100 -3.78 3.12 9.09
N PRO A 101 -4.19 2.33 10.11
CA PRO A 101 -4.70 0.97 9.93
C PRO A 101 -6.14 0.92 9.39
N ALA A 102 -6.78 2.08 9.16
CA ALA A 102 -8.16 2.15 8.69
C ALA A 102 -8.31 1.43 7.34
N ARG A 103 -9.15 0.41 7.32
CA ARG A 103 -9.41 -0.41 6.13
C ARG A 103 -10.12 0.44 5.07
N THR A 104 -9.72 0.26 3.82
CA THR A 104 -10.27 0.98 2.67
C THR A 104 -10.97 0.05 1.70
N ALA A 105 -11.80 0.60 0.81
CA ALA A 105 -12.39 -0.16 -0.28
C ALA A 105 -11.34 -0.80 -1.21
N VAL A 106 -10.13 -0.22 -1.28
CA VAL A 106 -8.99 -0.80 -2.03
C VAL A 106 -8.54 -2.11 -1.40
N ASP A 107 -8.48 -2.19 -0.07
CA ASP A 107 -8.12 -3.41 0.64
C ASP A 107 -9.15 -4.52 0.43
N ASP A 108 -10.44 -4.15 0.43
CA ASP A 108 -11.56 -5.09 0.22
C ASP A 108 -11.55 -5.67 -1.19
N HIS A 109 -11.34 -4.80 -2.17
CA HIS A 109 -11.22 -5.19 -3.55
C HIS A 109 -10.02 -6.12 -3.75
N HIS A 110 -8.83 -5.74 -3.26
CA HIS A 110 -7.63 -6.57 -3.39
C HIS A 110 -7.81 -7.95 -2.75
N ARG A 111 -8.35 -8.02 -1.53
CA ARG A 111 -8.63 -9.30 -0.84
C ARG A 111 -9.56 -10.20 -1.66
N THR A 112 -10.61 -9.62 -2.25
CA THR A 112 -11.57 -10.36 -3.08
C THR A 112 -10.89 -10.91 -4.33
N THR A 113 -10.11 -10.08 -5.02
CA THR A 113 -9.36 -10.46 -6.23
C THR A 113 -8.30 -11.52 -5.93
N LEU A 114 -7.53 -11.36 -4.85
CA LEU A 114 -6.52 -12.32 -4.42
C LEU A 114 -7.15 -13.69 -4.13
N ARG A 115 -8.27 -13.71 -3.40
CA ARG A 115 -9.00 -14.94 -3.10
C ARG A 115 -9.51 -15.62 -4.36
N ALA A 116 -10.03 -14.84 -5.32
CA ALA A 116 -10.48 -15.38 -6.60
C ALA A 116 -9.33 -15.98 -7.42
N ALA A 117 -8.16 -15.34 -7.44
CA ALA A 117 -7.00 -15.79 -8.22
C ALA A 117 -6.24 -16.97 -7.60
N THR A 118 -6.19 -17.04 -6.26
CA THR A 118 -5.27 -17.96 -5.55
C THR A 118 -5.98 -18.95 -4.62
N GLY A 119 -7.27 -18.76 -4.35
CA GLY A 119 -8.00 -19.45 -3.27
C GLY A 119 -7.60 -19.00 -1.85
N VAL A 120 -6.57 -18.15 -1.71
CA VAL A 120 -6.05 -17.71 -0.41
C VAL A 120 -6.85 -16.51 0.08
N ASP A 121 -7.40 -16.63 1.29
CA ASP A 121 -8.01 -15.51 2.01
C ASP A 121 -7.03 -14.99 3.08
N GLN A 122 -6.33 -13.89 2.80
CA GLN A 122 -5.46 -13.26 3.79
C GLN A 122 -6.16 -12.12 4.53
N PRO A 123 -5.95 -11.99 5.86
CA PRO A 123 -6.35 -10.79 6.57
C PRO A 123 -5.57 -9.59 6.02
N VAL A 124 -6.25 -8.45 5.88
CA VAL A 124 -5.60 -7.19 5.49
C VAL A 124 -4.54 -6.86 6.55
N ALA A 125 -3.28 -6.75 6.13
CA ALA A 125 -2.11 -6.94 7.00
C ALA A 125 -1.87 -5.89 8.09
N HIS A 126 -2.73 -4.86 8.24
CA HIS A 126 -2.49 -3.74 9.14
C HIS A 126 -3.59 -3.53 10.19
N ALA A 127 -4.60 -4.40 10.25
CA ALA A 127 -5.52 -4.43 11.37
C ALA A 127 -4.81 -5.03 12.58
N ARG A 128 -4.18 -4.19 13.43
CA ARG A 128 -3.66 -4.63 14.72
C ARG A 128 -4.78 -5.33 15.49
N THR A 129 -4.68 -6.64 15.64
CA THR A 129 -5.28 -7.36 16.75
C THR A 129 -4.77 -6.68 18.02
N ARG A 130 -5.62 -5.87 18.67
CA ARG A 130 -5.45 -5.54 20.09
C ARG A 130 -5.56 -6.86 20.84
N ARG A 131 -4.43 -7.55 21.06
CA ARG A 131 -4.31 -8.43 22.22
C ARG A 131 -4.11 -7.52 23.42
N VAL A 132 -5.20 -7.26 24.10
CA VAL A 132 -5.19 -6.81 25.49
C VAL A 132 -4.70 -8.01 26.29
N SER A 133 -3.52 -7.89 26.88
CA SER A 133 -3.06 -8.71 28.00
C SER A 133 -3.19 -7.89 29.27
#